data_AF-A0A9Q0CBU3-F1
#
_entry.id   AF-A0A9Q0CBU3-F1
#
_cell.length_a   1.000
_cell.length_b   1.000
_cell.length_c   1.000
_cell.angle_alpha   90.00
_cell.angle_beta   90.00
_cell.angle_gamma   90.00
#
_symmetry.space_group_name_H-M   'P 1'
#
loop_
_entity.id
_entity.type
_entity.pdbx_description
1 polymer ?
#
loop_
_entity_poly.entity_id
_entity_poly.type
_entity_poly.pdbx_seq_one_letter_code
_entity_poly.pdbx_strand_id
1 'polypeptide(L)'
;MGIPNLLRFMKPFIQPVHVKKYSGQRVGVDAYSWLHKGAYSCSLELCMRPKTEAAKRYLNYFMHYINLLRHYNVTPVVVFDGGYLPCKSGTEAERHKRREENLVLAKQKFHEGDVAAATEYFQKAVHITPCMAHQLIQILRLESIEFLVAPYEADAQLAYLSSLEEERGGISAIITEDSDLIAYGCPSIIFKMDRHGNGEELLLDKAFNTGIKGLAFEGLDKNLFTGMCILAGCDFSTSIQGIGVRRAYSLVSKYKNLDRVLSVLKVDKRYTVPETYEDSFYKALAVFNHATIYDVETESLKPLKPLEDEHMQHLKGDLSFLGPDVPSVVAKGIAEGFYDPITKKAFNLMPSPRKGIKNAKISILKSTKENYLQVSQNDDAYISVFSSESTMQDVRALEDEIRNEMYMKDTCALGKLISEESDHEVSETTDKNEIDMSIPDNNPFKKRKLEGCNGGNMKKTTISMQDVSMQSGVVNCTQASQESVDLNSREILSNSKSKNVKKDENTKGSRGKSNKKNQDEKGGILKFFMRL
;
A
#
# COMPACT_ATOMS: atom_id res chain seq x y z
N MET A 1 -2.54 -3.21 1.73
CA MET A 1 -3.08 -3.43 0.37
C MET A 1 -3.25 -4.94 0.18
N GLY A 2 -3.59 -5.41 -1.01
CA GLY A 2 -3.76 -6.85 -1.29
C GLY A 2 -5.04 -7.49 -0.76
N ILE A 3 -4.95 -8.76 -0.33
CA ILE A 3 -6.08 -9.61 0.07
C ILE A 3 -6.92 -9.00 1.21
N PRO A 4 -8.23 -8.72 0.98
CA PRO A 4 -9.09 -8.07 1.96
C PRO A 4 -9.21 -8.83 3.28
N ASN A 5 -8.97 -8.13 4.39
CA ASN A 5 -9.05 -8.62 5.77
C ASN A 5 -8.08 -9.77 6.13
N LEU A 6 -7.13 -10.14 5.26
CA LEU A 6 -6.19 -11.22 5.56
C LEU A 6 -5.31 -10.91 6.77
N LEU A 7 -4.70 -9.71 6.82
CA LEU A 7 -3.86 -9.31 7.95
C LEU A 7 -4.62 -9.33 9.29
N ARG A 8 -5.89 -8.92 9.29
CA ARG A 8 -6.76 -8.98 10.48
C ARG A 8 -7.06 -10.43 10.88
N PHE A 9 -7.24 -11.32 9.92
CA PHE A 9 -7.45 -12.74 10.14
C PHE A 9 -6.18 -13.42 10.70
N MET A 10 -5.00 -13.04 10.20
CA MET A 10 -3.69 -13.53 10.63
C MET A 10 -3.18 -12.90 11.94
N LYS A 11 -3.86 -11.89 12.49
CA LYS A 11 -3.48 -11.20 13.73
C LYS A 11 -3.03 -12.10 14.89
N PRO A 12 -3.61 -13.29 15.15
CA PRO A 12 -3.12 -14.18 16.20
C PRO A 12 -1.67 -14.65 16.05
N PHE A 13 -1.13 -14.60 14.83
CA PHE A 13 0.23 -15.02 14.48
C PHE A 13 1.19 -13.84 14.29
N ILE A 14 0.68 -12.61 14.47
CA ILE A 14 1.44 -11.38 14.31
C ILE A 14 1.90 -10.90 15.68
N GLN A 15 3.20 -10.66 15.81
CA GLN A 15 3.84 -10.23 17.06
C GLN A 15 4.51 -8.86 16.89
N PRO A 16 4.52 -7.99 17.91
CA PRO A 16 5.33 -6.78 17.87
C PRO A 16 6.81 -7.10 17.66
N VAL A 17 7.49 -6.32 16.82
CA VAL A 17 8.92 -6.46 16.53
C VAL A 17 9.59 -5.09 16.46
N HIS A 18 10.88 -5.05 16.68
CA HIS A 18 11.71 -3.88 16.37
C HIS A 18 12.78 -4.26 15.35
N VAL A 19 13.08 -3.38 14.39
CA VAL A 19 14.03 -3.65 13.27
C VAL A 19 15.42 -4.07 13.73
N LYS A 20 15.86 -3.65 14.92
CA LYS A 20 17.10 -4.09 15.58
C LYS A 20 17.25 -5.61 15.65
N LYS A 21 16.15 -6.38 15.62
CA LYS A 21 16.15 -7.84 15.52
C LYS A 21 16.97 -8.35 14.33
N TYR A 22 16.98 -7.60 13.22
CA TYR A 22 17.64 -7.96 11.96
C TYR A 22 19.01 -7.29 11.79
N SER A 23 19.63 -6.85 12.90
CA SER A 23 20.97 -6.26 12.85
C SER A 23 21.97 -7.24 12.23
N GLY A 24 22.77 -6.78 11.27
CA GLY A 24 23.69 -7.57 10.48
C GLY A 24 23.06 -8.31 9.30
N GLN A 25 21.73 -8.27 9.14
CA GLN A 25 21.01 -9.00 8.09
C GLN A 25 20.53 -8.07 6.96
N ARG A 26 20.19 -8.68 5.82
CA ARG A 26 19.57 -8.01 4.67
C ARG A 26 18.05 -8.06 4.78
N VAL A 27 17.39 -6.92 4.60
CA VAL A 27 15.92 -6.80 4.70
C VAL A 27 15.38 -6.16 3.43
N GLY A 28 14.44 -6.85 2.77
CA GLY A 28 13.74 -6.34 1.60
C GLY A 28 12.75 -5.25 1.98
N VAL A 29 12.64 -4.21 1.17
CA VAL A 29 11.70 -3.11 1.35
C VAL A 29 10.86 -2.99 0.09
N ASP A 30 9.54 -3.14 0.24
CA ASP A 30 8.59 -2.71 -0.79
C ASP A 30 8.60 -1.17 -0.85
N ALA A 31 9.17 -0.64 -1.93
CA ALA A 31 9.37 0.79 -2.10
C ALA A 31 8.05 1.55 -2.22
N TYR A 32 7.05 0.98 -2.92
CA TYR A 32 5.80 1.68 -3.21
C TYR A 32 4.98 1.91 -1.94
N SER A 33 5.05 0.98 -0.98
CA SER A 33 4.47 1.16 0.36
C SER A 33 4.94 2.45 1.04
N TRP A 34 6.23 2.78 0.99
CA TRP A 34 6.76 4.01 1.59
C TRP A 34 6.62 5.24 0.70
N LEU A 35 6.75 5.10 -0.62
CA LEU A 35 6.53 6.20 -1.57
C LEU A 35 5.10 6.76 -1.45
N HIS A 36 4.10 5.89 -1.38
CA HIS A 36 2.71 6.31 -1.19
C HIS A 36 2.50 7.04 0.15
N LYS A 37 3.02 6.50 1.25
CA LYS A 37 2.92 7.15 2.57
C LYS A 37 3.63 8.51 2.61
N GLY A 38 4.83 8.59 2.03
CA GLY A 38 5.59 9.84 1.95
C GLY A 38 4.87 10.90 1.12
N ALA A 39 4.24 10.49 0.02
CA ALA A 39 3.51 11.38 -0.86
C ALA A 39 2.24 11.97 -0.24
N TYR A 40 1.67 11.37 0.81
CA TYR A 40 0.56 11.98 1.56
C TYR A 40 0.95 13.30 2.23
N SER A 41 2.22 13.48 2.55
CA SER A 41 2.72 14.71 3.20
C SER A 41 2.87 15.89 2.23
N CYS A 42 2.85 15.63 0.93
CA CYS A 42 3.00 16.60 -0.16
C CYS A 42 2.02 16.35 -1.30
N SER A 43 0.82 15.84 -0.97
CA SER A 43 -0.18 15.42 -1.96
C SER A 43 -0.70 16.58 -2.80
N LEU A 44 -0.91 17.74 -2.16
CA LEU A 44 -1.35 18.97 -2.83
C LEU A 44 -0.30 19.43 -3.85
N GLU A 45 0.97 19.48 -3.45
CA GLU A 45 2.08 19.90 -4.30
C GLU A 45 2.30 18.92 -5.44
N LEU A 46 2.24 17.61 -5.18
CA LEU A 46 2.33 16.60 -6.24
C LEU A 46 1.21 16.71 -7.27
N CYS A 47 -0.02 17.00 -6.84
CA CYS A 47 -1.17 17.12 -7.74
C CYS A 47 -1.24 18.46 -8.49
N MET A 48 -0.78 19.56 -7.89
CA MET A 48 -0.95 20.91 -8.45
C MET A 48 0.36 21.52 -8.97
N ARG A 49 1.50 21.22 -8.35
CA ARG A 49 2.81 21.86 -8.61
C ARG A 49 3.97 20.85 -8.47
N PRO A 50 3.99 19.76 -9.28
CA PRO A 50 4.89 18.63 -9.10
C PRO A 50 6.37 18.96 -9.27
N LYS A 51 6.71 20.11 -9.88
CA LYS A 51 8.10 20.55 -10.10
C LYS A 51 8.72 21.31 -8.92
N THR A 52 7.98 21.53 -7.83
CA THR A 52 8.46 22.31 -6.69
C THR A 52 9.25 21.44 -5.72
N GLU A 53 10.20 22.04 -4.98
CA GLU A 53 10.94 21.33 -3.92
C GLU A 53 10.01 20.76 -2.83
N ALA A 54 8.90 21.46 -2.55
CA ALA A 54 7.89 20.97 -1.62
C ALA A 54 7.24 19.65 -2.09
N ALA A 55 7.17 19.41 -3.40
CA ALA A 55 6.69 18.14 -3.96
C ALA A 55 7.69 16.99 -3.78
N LYS A 56 8.97 17.27 -3.46
CA LYS A 56 10.01 16.24 -3.24
C LYS A 56 10.08 15.73 -1.80
N ARG A 57 9.22 16.19 -0.89
CA ARG A 57 9.20 15.77 0.53
C ARG A 57 9.07 14.25 0.73
N TYR A 58 8.45 13.54 -0.20
CA TYR A 58 8.36 12.08 -0.16
C TYR A 58 9.74 11.39 -0.18
N LEU A 59 10.76 12.00 -0.79
CA LEU A 59 12.13 11.48 -0.81
C LEU A 59 12.74 11.52 0.58
N ASN A 60 12.60 12.65 1.30
CA ASN A 60 13.08 12.78 2.67
C ASN A 60 12.38 11.79 3.62
N TYR A 61 11.08 11.59 3.42
CA TYR A 61 10.32 10.57 4.14
C TYR A 61 10.92 9.17 3.92
N PHE A 62 11.18 8.80 2.67
CA PHE A 62 11.76 7.50 2.34
C PHE A 62 13.16 7.32 2.95
N MET A 63 14.02 8.33 2.77
CA MET A 63 15.41 8.28 3.26
C MET A 63 15.50 8.25 4.79
N HIS A 64 14.54 8.81 5.52
CA HIS A 64 14.46 8.65 6.98
C HIS A 64 14.42 7.17 7.37
N TYR A 65 13.58 6.36 6.71
CA TYR A 65 13.47 4.92 7.00
C TYR A 65 14.71 4.13 6.59
N ILE A 66 15.31 4.47 5.44
CA ILE A 66 16.57 3.83 5.03
C ILE A 66 17.68 4.12 6.04
N ASN A 67 17.82 5.37 6.47
CA ASN A 67 18.82 5.76 7.47
C ASN A 67 18.55 5.12 8.84
N LEU A 68 17.28 4.94 9.20
CA LEU A 68 16.90 4.21 10.40
C LEU A 68 17.33 2.73 10.34
N LEU A 69 17.14 2.06 9.20
CA LEU A 69 17.61 0.68 9.01
C LEU A 69 19.13 0.59 9.10
N ARG A 70 19.85 1.50 8.41
CA ARG A 70 21.32 1.58 8.48
C ARG A 70 21.82 1.85 9.89
N HIS A 71 21.15 2.71 10.65
CA HIS A 71 21.49 3.01 12.05
C HIS A 71 21.47 1.74 12.93
N TYR A 72 20.51 0.85 12.71
CA TYR A 72 20.45 -0.44 13.41
C TYR A 72 21.28 -1.55 12.75
N ASN A 73 22.19 -1.19 11.84
CA ASN A 73 23.05 -2.09 11.09
C ASN A 73 22.26 -3.13 10.27
N VAL A 74 21.08 -2.75 9.77
CA VAL A 74 20.28 -3.54 8.82
C VAL A 74 20.63 -3.07 7.41
N THR A 75 20.88 -4.01 6.49
CA THR A 75 21.16 -3.69 5.08
C THR A 75 19.85 -3.68 4.29
N PRO A 76 19.33 -2.52 3.86
CA PRO A 76 18.08 -2.46 3.10
C PRO A 76 18.30 -2.86 1.65
N VAL A 77 17.39 -3.67 1.11
CA VAL A 77 17.29 -4.02 -0.31
C VAL A 77 15.97 -3.48 -0.83
N VAL A 78 16.01 -2.36 -1.56
CA VAL A 78 14.79 -1.64 -1.98
C VAL A 78 14.27 -2.20 -3.29
N VAL A 79 13.04 -2.72 -3.30
CA VAL A 79 12.42 -3.30 -4.50
C VAL A 79 11.29 -2.40 -4.99
N PHE A 80 11.34 -2.02 -6.27
CA PHE A 80 10.35 -1.20 -6.95
C PHE A 80 9.46 -2.04 -7.88
N ASP A 81 8.20 -1.64 -8.03
CA ASP A 81 7.35 -2.15 -9.10
C ASP A 81 7.88 -1.73 -10.48
N GLY A 82 7.65 -2.60 -11.45
CA GLY A 82 8.02 -2.46 -12.85
C GLY A 82 6.83 -2.25 -13.76
N GLY A 83 6.78 -3.06 -14.83
CA GLY A 83 5.79 -2.95 -15.90
C GLY A 83 4.41 -3.45 -15.49
N TYR A 84 3.40 -3.16 -16.32
CA TYR A 84 2.04 -3.61 -16.07
C TYR A 84 1.87 -5.11 -16.29
N LEU A 85 1.24 -5.77 -15.32
CA LEU A 85 0.84 -7.17 -15.43
C LEU A 85 -0.60 -7.29 -16.01
N PRO A 86 -0.83 -8.04 -17.09
CA PRO A 86 -2.13 -8.09 -17.75
C PRO A 86 -3.29 -8.54 -16.85
N CYS A 87 -3.05 -9.49 -15.96
CA CYS A 87 -4.08 -10.01 -15.04
C CYS A 87 -4.48 -9.00 -13.94
N LYS A 88 -3.67 -7.95 -13.70
CA LYS A 88 -3.96 -6.87 -12.75
C LYS A 88 -4.57 -5.62 -13.40
N SER A 89 -4.76 -5.64 -14.73
CA SER A 89 -5.24 -4.50 -15.51
C SER A 89 -6.58 -3.93 -15.03
N GLY A 90 -7.53 -4.78 -14.61
CA GLY A 90 -8.82 -4.33 -14.07
C GLY A 90 -8.67 -3.53 -12.78
N THR A 91 -7.84 -4.01 -11.86
CA THR A 91 -7.55 -3.36 -10.57
C THR A 91 -6.83 -2.02 -10.80
N GLU A 92 -5.86 -1.96 -11.71
CA GLU A 92 -5.16 -0.72 -12.04
C GLU A 92 -6.06 0.31 -12.73
N ALA A 93 -6.98 -0.13 -13.60
CA ALA A 93 -7.97 0.74 -14.23
C ALA A 93 -8.93 1.36 -13.19
N GLU A 94 -9.41 0.56 -12.22
CA GLU A 94 -10.24 1.06 -11.13
C GLU A 94 -9.47 2.06 -10.24
N ARG A 95 -8.22 1.75 -9.90
CA ARG A 95 -7.34 2.66 -9.14
C ARG A 95 -7.11 3.96 -9.91
N HIS A 96 -6.89 3.91 -11.22
CA HIS A 96 -6.71 5.08 -12.07
C HIS A 96 -7.96 5.96 -12.09
N LYS A 97 -9.12 5.37 -12.40
CA LYS A 97 -10.41 6.07 -12.44
C LYS A 97 -10.71 6.75 -11.10
N ARG A 98 -10.52 6.04 -9.98
CA ARG A 98 -10.72 6.59 -8.64
C ARG A 98 -9.78 7.77 -8.37
N ARG A 99 -8.52 7.72 -8.82
CA ARG A 99 -7.58 8.85 -8.65
C ARG A 99 -8.04 10.08 -9.43
N GLU A 100 -8.50 9.90 -10.67
CA GLU A 100 -9.03 11.00 -11.50
C GLU A 100 -10.26 11.65 -10.88
N GLU A 101 -11.23 10.84 -10.43
CA GLU A 101 -12.43 11.32 -9.75
C GLU A 101 -12.08 12.12 -8.48
N ASN A 102 -11.17 11.58 -7.65
CA ASN A 102 -10.72 12.28 -6.44
C ASN A 102 -9.94 13.55 -6.77
N LEU A 103 -9.18 13.60 -7.87
CA LEU A 103 -8.45 14.80 -8.29
C LEU A 103 -9.41 15.93 -8.66
N VAL A 104 -10.51 15.62 -9.36
CA VAL A 104 -11.55 16.59 -9.70
C VAL A 104 -12.21 17.13 -8.44
N LEU A 105 -12.61 16.26 -7.51
CA LEU A 105 -13.19 16.65 -6.22
C LEU A 105 -12.22 17.47 -5.36
N ALA A 106 -10.94 17.10 -5.33
CA ALA A 106 -9.89 17.82 -4.61
C ALA A 106 -9.76 19.26 -5.13
N LYS A 107 -9.68 19.41 -6.47
CA LYS A 107 -9.63 20.73 -7.10
C LYS A 107 -10.88 21.53 -6.78
N GLN A 108 -12.07 20.96 -6.88
CA GLN A 108 -13.31 21.66 -6.54
C GLN A 108 -13.29 22.19 -5.10
N LYS A 109 -13.01 21.32 -4.12
CA LYS A 109 -12.96 21.69 -2.70
C LYS A 109 -11.89 22.75 -2.41
N PHE A 110 -10.77 22.70 -3.13
CA PHE A 110 -9.72 23.70 -3.03
C PHE A 110 -10.18 25.08 -3.50
N HIS A 111 -10.93 25.17 -4.61
CA HIS A 111 -11.51 26.43 -5.09
C HIS A 111 -12.62 26.96 -4.17
N GLU A 112 -13.36 26.07 -3.49
CA GLU A 112 -14.35 26.42 -2.47
C GLU A 112 -13.71 26.95 -1.16
N GLY A 113 -12.38 26.89 -1.01
CA GLY A 113 -11.65 27.31 0.20
C GLY A 113 -11.63 26.26 1.32
N ASP A 114 -12.20 25.07 1.11
CA ASP A 114 -12.17 23.96 2.06
C ASP A 114 -10.87 23.16 1.90
N VAL A 115 -9.79 23.70 2.47
CA VAL A 115 -8.43 23.13 2.37
C VAL A 115 -8.34 21.76 3.04
N ALA A 116 -9.09 21.54 4.14
CA ALA A 116 -9.05 20.28 4.87
C ALA A 116 -9.64 19.14 4.04
N ALA A 117 -10.85 19.32 3.49
CA ALA A 117 -11.45 18.33 2.61
C ALA A 117 -10.65 18.15 1.32
N ALA A 118 -10.15 19.24 0.73
CA ALA A 118 -9.31 19.17 -0.46
C ALA A 118 -8.07 18.31 -0.24
N THR A 119 -7.39 18.44 0.91
CA THR A 119 -6.19 17.66 1.25
C THR A 119 -6.47 16.16 1.30
N GLU A 120 -7.61 15.74 1.88
CA GLU A 120 -8.02 14.33 1.93
C GLU A 120 -8.23 13.76 0.51
N TYR A 121 -8.90 14.52 -0.37
CA TYR A 121 -9.08 14.12 -1.76
C TYR A 121 -7.76 14.13 -2.54
N PHE A 122 -6.86 15.09 -2.29
CA PHE A 122 -5.53 15.08 -2.89
C PHE A 122 -4.75 13.82 -2.49
N GLN A 123 -4.78 13.41 -1.21
CA GLN A 123 -4.12 12.17 -0.76
C GLN A 123 -4.64 10.93 -1.50
N LYS A 124 -5.95 10.87 -1.79
CA LYS A 124 -6.57 9.79 -2.57
C LYS A 124 -6.26 9.87 -4.08
N ALA A 125 -5.91 11.06 -4.58
CA ALA A 125 -5.62 11.32 -5.98
C ALA A 125 -4.15 11.13 -6.38
N VAL A 126 -3.22 11.12 -5.41
CA VAL A 126 -1.78 10.97 -5.67
C VAL A 126 -1.50 9.72 -6.50
N HIS A 127 -0.73 9.92 -7.57
CA HIS A 127 -0.20 8.86 -8.42
C HIS A 127 1.32 8.84 -8.34
N ILE A 128 1.90 7.73 -7.90
CA ILE A 128 3.35 7.53 -7.89
C ILE A 128 3.78 7.10 -9.29
N THR A 129 4.54 7.95 -9.97
CA THR A 129 4.99 7.70 -11.35
C THR A 129 6.37 7.04 -11.38
N PRO A 130 6.75 6.33 -12.47
CA PRO A 130 8.11 5.83 -12.64
C PRO A 130 9.19 6.92 -12.55
N CYS A 131 8.88 8.15 -12.96
CA CYS A 131 9.79 9.29 -12.83
C CYS A 131 10.06 9.65 -11.35
N MET A 132 9.04 9.59 -10.49
CA MET A 132 9.21 9.80 -9.05
C MET A 132 10.04 8.68 -8.41
N ALA A 133 9.75 7.43 -8.76
CA ALA A 133 10.55 6.28 -8.32
C ALA A 133 12.01 6.41 -8.81
N HIS A 134 12.22 6.86 -10.04
CA HIS A 134 13.55 7.08 -10.60
C HIS A 134 14.35 8.17 -9.84
N GLN A 135 13.71 9.26 -9.41
CA GLN A 135 14.38 10.26 -8.56
C GLN A 135 14.91 9.64 -7.27
N LEU A 136 14.13 8.77 -6.63
CA LEU A 136 14.57 8.02 -5.46
C LEU A 136 15.71 7.06 -5.81
N ILE A 137 15.60 6.30 -6.91
CA ILE A 137 16.65 5.38 -7.38
C ILE A 137 17.99 6.10 -7.55
N GLN A 138 18.01 7.33 -8.09
CA GLN A 138 19.26 8.11 -8.20
C GLN A 138 19.86 8.43 -6.83
N ILE A 139 19.04 8.78 -5.84
CA ILE A 139 19.51 9.03 -4.47
C ILE A 139 20.07 7.74 -3.85
N LEU A 140 19.33 6.62 -3.96
CA LEU A 140 19.77 5.32 -3.46
C LEU A 140 21.11 4.92 -4.08
N ARG A 141 21.28 5.14 -5.39
CA ARG A 141 22.53 4.88 -6.11
C ARG A 141 23.68 5.73 -5.59
N LEU A 142 23.47 7.03 -5.37
CA LEU A 142 24.50 7.94 -4.85
C LEU A 142 24.95 7.55 -3.43
N GLU A 143 24.00 7.09 -2.61
CA GLU A 143 24.28 6.62 -1.24
C GLU A 143 24.74 5.16 -1.17
N SER A 144 24.93 4.49 -2.31
CA SER A 144 25.33 3.08 -2.40
C SER A 144 24.38 2.12 -1.66
N ILE A 145 23.07 2.43 -1.70
CA ILE A 145 22.01 1.57 -1.17
C ILE A 145 21.57 0.59 -2.25
N GLU A 146 21.43 -0.67 -1.88
CA GLU A 146 21.00 -1.73 -2.79
C GLU A 146 19.53 -1.54 -3.18
N PHE A 147 19.26 -1.61 -4.49
CA PHE A 147 17.91 -1.57 -5.01
C PHE A 147 17.76 -2.45 -6.25
N LEU A 148 16.51 -2.78 -6.57
CA LEU A 148 16.13 -3.55 -7.75
C LEU A 148 14.76 -3.08 -8.25
N VAL A 149 14.60 -2.88 -9.54
CA VAL A 149 13.27 -2.71 -10.15
C VAL A 149 12.80 -4.08 -10.64
N ALA A 150 11.68 -4.56 -10.10
CA ALA A 150 11.06 -5.79 -10.56
C ALA A 150 10.64 -5.65 -12.04
N PRO A 151 10.56 -6.74 -12.81
CA PRO A 151 10.02 -6.66 -14.17
C PRO A 151 8.53 -6.31 -14.19
N TYR A 152 7.78 -6.75 -13.16
CA TYR A 152 6.37 -6.45 -12.95
C TYR A 152 6.12 -6.08 -11.49
N GLU A 153 5.77 -7.02 -10.62
CA GLU A 153 5.42 -6.71 -9.22
C GLU A 153 6.61 -6.90 -8.29
N ALA A 154 6.81 -5.92 -7.40
CA ALA A 154 7.78 -6.00 -6.31
C ALA A 154 7.49 -7.18 -5.39
N ASP A 155 6.22 -7.54 -5.19
CA ASP A 155 5.79 -8.65 -4.33
C ASP A 155 6.42 -9.98 -4.75
N ALA A 156 6.33 -10.32 -6.04
CA ALA A 156 6.92 -11.53 -6.59
C ALA A 156 8.45 -11.52 -6.49
N GLN A 157 9.07 -10.36 -6.74
CA GLN A 157 10.52 -10.20 -6.66
C GLN A 157 11.03 -10.31 -5.21
N LEU A 158 10.33 -9.72 -4.24
CA LEU A 158 10.62 -9.84 -2.82
C LEU A 158 10.44 -11.29 -2.33
N ALA A 159 9.40 -11.98 -2.80
CA ALA A 159 9.19 -13.39 -2.52
C ALA A 159 10.37 -14.23 -3.03
N TYR A 160 10.85 -13.99 -4.26
CA TYR A 160 12.04 -14.63 -4.81
C TYR A 160 13.27 -14.38 -3.94
N LEU A 161 13.58 -13.12 -3.62
CA LEU A 161 14.74 -12.77 -2.79
C LEU A 161 14.66 -13.39 -1.38
N SER A 162 13.46 -13.54 -0.81
CA SER A 162 13.28 -14.17 0.50
C SER A 162 13.49 -15.69 0.49
N SER A 163 13.47 -16.32 -0.70
CA SER A 163 13.71 -17.75 -0.87
C SER A 163 15.18 -18.09 -1.13
N LEU A 164 16.02 -17.08 -1.42
CA LEU A 164 17.45 -17.25 -1.67
C LEU A 164 18.25 -17.35 -0.37
N GLU A 165 19.42 -17.97 -0.47
CA GLU A 165 20.43 -17.98 0.60
C GLU A 165 21.13 -16.62 0.69
N GLU A 166 21.61 -16.27 1.88
CA GLU A 166 22.29 -14.99 2.15
C GLU A 166 23.49 -14.75 1.22
N GLU A 167 24.27 -15.79 0.92
CA GLU A 167 25.43 -15.74 0.02
C GLU A 167 25.07 -15.35 -1.43
N ARG A 168 23.82 -15.62 -1.84
CA ARG A 168 23.27 -15.30 -3.16
C ARG A 168 22.42 -14.03 -3.17
N GLY A 169 22.50 -13.23 -2.11
CA GLY A 169 21.68 -12.04 -1.98
C GLY A 169 20.25 -12.33 -1.50
N GLY A 170 20.07 -13.36 -0.68
CA GLY A 170 18.83 -13.60 0.06
C GLY A 170 18.54 -12.57 1.15
N ILE A 171 17.26 -12.32 1.40
CA ILE A 171 16.79 -11.40 2.46
C ILE A 171 16.13 -12.17 3.61
N SER A 172 16.33 -11.69 4.83
CA SER A 172 15.86 -12.36 6.04
C SER A 172 14.44 -11.96 6.45
N ALA A 173 13.98 -10.78 6.03
CA ALA A 173 12.60 -10.32 6.18
C ALA A 173 12.23 -9.30 5.10
N ILE A 174 10.92 -9.08 4.94
CA ILE A 174 10.36 -8.09 4.01
C ILE A 174 9.57 -7.05 4.81
N ILE A 175 9.81 -5.76 4.57
CA ILE A 175 8.99 -4.66 5.09
C ILE A 175 8.00 -4.24 4.00
N THR A 176 6.71 -4.37 4.28
CA THR A 176 5.62 -4.01 3.35
C THR A 176 4.33 -3.73 4.11
N GLU A 177 3.37 -3.05 3.47
CA GLU A 177 1.98 -2.95 3.93
C GLU A 177 1.02 -3.82 3.09
N ASP A 178 1.56 -4.60 2.15
CA ASP A 178 0.80 -5.51 1.30
C ASP A 178 0.72 -6.92 1.89
N SER A 179 -0.51 -7.41 2.05
CA SER A 179 -0.74 -8.77 2.55
C SER A 179 -0.55 -9.86 1.49
N ASP A 180 -0.36 -9.50 0.22
CA ASP A 180 -0.15 -10.47 -0.86
C ASP A 180 1.14 -11.26 -0.68
N LEU A 181 2.16 -10.69 -0.01
CA LEU A 181 3.40 -11.40 0.37
C LEU A 181 3.14 -12.61 1.28
N ILE A 182 2.02 -12.61 2.02
CA ILE A 182 1.60 -13.77 2.82
C ILE A 182 1.17 -14.92 1.88
N ALA A 183 0.46 -14.61 0.80
CA ALA A 183 0.00 -15.59 -0.19
C ALA A 183 1.14 -16.11 -1.09
N TYR A 184 2.17 -15.30 -1.34
CA TYR A 184 3.44 -15.74 -1.92
C TYR A 184 4.23 -16.69 -1.01
N GLY A 185 3.88 -16.76 0.28
CA GLY A 185 4.48 -17.70 1.23
C GLY A 185 5.82 -17.23 1.79
N CYS A 186 6.02 -15.90 1.91
CA CYS A 186 7.25 -15.35 2.44
C CYS A 186 7.44 -15.70 3.94
N PRO A 187 8.65 -16.07 4.38
CA PRO A 187 8.87 -16.63 5.72
C PRO A 187 8.75 -15.61 6.85
N SER A 188 9.25 -14.38 6.67
CA SER A 188 9.21 -13.30 7.65
C SER A 188 8.80 -11.98 7.00
N ILE A 189 7.72 -11.38 7.48
CA ILE A 189 7.16 -10.13 6.95
C ILE A 189 6.92 -9.17 8.11
N ILE A 190 7.37 -7.92 7.95
CA ILE A 190 7.22 -6.83 8.91
C ILE A 190 6.21 -5.84 8.32
N PHE A 191 5.07 -5.70 8.99
CA PHE A 191 4.02 -4.75 8.68
C PHE A 191 4.10 -3.52 9.59
N LYS A 192 3.49 -2.41 9.15
CA LYS A 192 3.24 -1.21 9.97
C LYS A 192 4.48 -0.66 10.69
N MET A 193 5.63 -0.68 10.02
CA MET A 193 6.85 -0.15 10.60
C MET A 193 6.72 1.37 10.80
N ASP A 194 6.89 1.83 12.04
CA ASP A 194 6.83 3.23 12.43
C ASP A 194 8.18 3.93 12.21
N ARG A 195 8.19 5.25 12.44
CA ARG A 195 9.39 6.10 12.26
C ARG A 195 10.54 5.82 13.24
N HIS A 196 10.31 4.97 14.25
CA HIS A 196 11.26 4.60 15.29
C HIS A 196 11.79 3.17 15.09
N GLY A 197 11.17 2.38 14.22
CA GLY A 197 11.59 1.03 13.87
C GLY A 197 10.75 -0.06 14.54
N ASN A 198 9.66 0.29 15.22
CA ASN A 198 8.71 -0.68 15.75
C ASN A 198 7.73 -1.08 14.63
N GLY A 199 7.38 -2.36 14.57
CA GLY A 199 6.41 -2.89 13.61
C GLY A 199 5.73 -4.15 14.13
N GLU A 200 5.04 -4.82 13.22
CA GLU A 200 4.27 -6.04 13.46
C GLU A 200 4.83 -7.16 12.56
N GLU A 201 5.48 -8.17 13.14
CA GLU A 201 6.07 -9.30 12.40
C GLU A 201 5.10 -10.48 12.29
N LEU A 202 4.97 -11.03 11.09
CA LEU A 202 4.42 -12.35 10.82
C LEU A 202 5.57 -13.31 10.46
N LEU A 203 5.67 -14.41 11.20
CA LEU A 203 6.51 -15.56 10.85
C LEU A 203 5.62 -16.68 10.34
N LEU A 204 5.73 -16.97 9.05
CA LEU A 204 4.78 -17.86 8.38
C LEU A 204 4.86 -19.29 8.93
N ASP A 205 6.06 -19.80 9.19
CA ASP A 205 6.25 -21.13 9.78
C ASP A 205 5.56 -21.28 11.14
N LYS A 206 5.54 -20.21 11.95
CA LYS A 206 4.80 -20.24 13.23
C LYS A 206 3.31 -20.38 13.00
N ALA A 207 2.76 -19.79 11.93
CA ALA A 207 1.35 -19.91 11.58
C ALA A 207 0.97 -21.33 11.14
N PHE A 208 1.84 -22.02 10.39
CA PHE A 208 1.61 -23.40 9.98
C PHE A 208 1.82 -24.42 11.11
N ASN A 209 2.77 -24.15 12.02
CA ASN A 209 3.15 -25.09 13.07
C ASN A 209 2.40 -24.90 14.40
N THR A 210 1.67 -23.80 14.58
CA THR A 210 0.99 -23.50 15.84
C THR A 210 -0.50 -23.31 15.62
N GLY A 211 -1.33 -24.06 16.35
CA GLY A 211 -2.77 -23.76 16.45
C GLY A 211 -3.02 -22.64 17.46
N ILE A 212 -3.51 -21.48 17.01
CA ILE A 212 -3.78 -20.32 17.88
C ILE A 212 -5.24 -19.87 17.71
N LYS A 213 -5.97 -19.74 18.83
CA LYS A 213 -7.35 -19.20 18.87
C LYS A 213 -8.33 -19.90 17.91
N GLY A 214 -8.20 -21.21 17.74
CA GLY A 214 -9.05 -22.01 16.84
C GLY A 214 -8.74 -21.85 15.34
N LEU A 215 -7.67 -21.14 15.00
CA LEU A 215 -7.06 -21.16 13.67
C LEU A 215 -5.86 -22.10 13.73
N ALA A 216 -5.90 -23.15 12.91
CA ALA A 216 -4.80 -24.08 12.74
C ALA A 216 -4.64 -24.31 11.25
N PHE A 217 -3.45 -23.99 10.73
CA PHE A 217 -3.11 -24.27 9.33
C PHE A 217 -2.43 -25.63 9.16
N GLU A 218 -2.51 -26.47 10.20
CA GLU A 218 -1.92 -27.80 10.22
C GLU A 218 -2.52 -28.68 9.12
N GLY A 219 -1.66 -29.17 8.22
CA GLY A 219 -2.06 -29.97 7.07
C GLY A 219 -2.71 -29.18 5.93
N LEU A 220 -2.60 -27.85 5.91
CA LEU A 220 -2.76 -27.05 4.70
C LEU A 220 -1.37 -26.92 4.06
N ASP A 221 -1.22 -27.39 2.83
CA ASP A 221 -0.03 -27.10 2.04
C ASP A 221 -0.02 -25.63 1.57
N LYS A 222 1.11 -25.19 1.02
CA LYS A 222 1.26 -23.82 0.52
C LYS A 222 0.25 -23.52 -0.59
N ASN A 223 -0.03 -24.46 -1.49
CA ASN A 223 -0.97 -24.27 -2.60
C ASN A 223 -2.42 -24.09 -2.11
N LEU A 224 -2.86 -24.86 -1.13
CA LEU A 224 -4.15 -24.74 -0.47
C LEU A 224 -4.27 -23.40 0.26
N PHE A 225 -3.20 -22.97 0.92
CA PHE A 225 -3.15 -21.66 1.60
C PHE A 225 -3.21 -20.50 0.60
N THR A 226 -2.46 -20.55 -0.50
CA THR A 226 -2.55 -19.56 -1.59
C THR A 226 -3.94 -19.58 -2.23
N GLY A 227 -4.51 -20.76 -2.48
CA GLY A 227 -5.88 -20.91 -2.97
C GLY A 227 -6.93 -20.33 -2.01
N MET A 228 -6.74 -20.48 -0.70
CA MET A 228 -7.58 -19.81 0.32
C MET A 228 -7.50 -18.29 0.18
N CYS A 229 -6.31 -17.74 -0.03
CA CYS A 229 -6.11 -16.31 -0.23
C CYS A 229 -6.81 -15.80 -1.50
N ILE A 230 -6.70 -16.53 -2.60
CA ILE A 230 -7.37 -16.20 -3.87
C ILE A 230 -8.90 -16.26 -3.72
N LEU A 231 -9.43 -17.28 -3.03
CA LEU A 231 -10.87 -17.38 -2.73
C LEU A 231 -11.40 -16.21 -1.90
N ALA A 232 -10.54 -15.63 -1.05
CA ALA A 232 -10.87 -14.44 -0.27
C ALA A 232 -10.88 -13.14 -1.10
N GLY A 233 -10.39 -13.19 -2.34
CA GLY A 233 -10.21 -12.07 -3.25
C GLY A 233 -8.78 -11.51 -3.20
N CYS A 234 -8.18 -11.29 -4.36
CA CYS A 234 -6.85 -10.68 -4.51
C CYS A 234 -6.84 -9.74 -5.73
N ASP A 235 -5.71 -9.08 -5.98
CA ASP A 235 -5.57 -8.13 -7.10
C ASP A 235 -5.72 -8.80 -8.49
N PHE A 236 -5.56 -10.13 -8.60
CA PHE A 236 -5.64 -10.90 -9.85
C PHE A 236 -7.00 -11.61 -10.08
N SER A 237 -7.81 -11.79 -9.03
CA SER A 237 -9.11 -12.45 -9.11
C SER A 237 -10.05 -11.94 -8.02
N THR A 238 -11.25 -11.53 -8.44
CA THR A 238 -12.27 -10.99 -7.54
C THR A 238 -12.91 -12.08 -6.70
N SER A 239 -13.22 -11.81 -5.43
CA SER A 239 -13.89 -12.78 -4.56
C SER A 239 -15.33 -13.06 -5.04
N ILE A 240 -15.78 -14.31 -4.90
CA ILE A 240 -17.21 -14.63 -5.04
C ILE A 240 -18.00 -13.90 -3.94
N GLN A 241 -19.16 -13.34 -4.30
CA GLN A 241 -20.02 -12.63 -3.36
C GLN A 241 -20.39 -13.52 -2.16
N GLY A 242 -20.14 -13.02 -0.95
CA GLY A 242 -20.38 -13.76 0.29
C GLY A 242 -19.25 -14.70 0.72
N ILE A 243 -18.14 -14.76 -0.03
CA ILE A 243 -16.92 -15.47 0.35
C ILE A 243 -15.85 -14.44 0.72
N GLY A 244 -15.46 -14.43 1.99
CA GLY A 244 -14.27 -13.73 2.47
C GLY A 244 -13.33 -14.70 3.19
N VAL A 245 -12.22 -14.19 3.73
CA VAL A 245 -11.13 -14.99 4.30
C VAL A 245 -11.56 -16.11 5.27
N ARG A 246 -12.50 -15.86 6.20
CA ARG A 246 -12.97 -16.90 7.13
C ARG A 246 -13.73 -18.03 6.42
N ARG A 247 -14.53 -17.67 5.41
CA ARG A 247 -15.34 -18.64 4.66
C ARG A 247 -14.44 -19.44 3.72
N ALA A 248 -13.50 -18.77 3.04
CA ALA A 248 -12.45 -19.40 2.26
C ALA A 248 -11.66 -20.42 3.13
N TYR A 249 -11.15 -20.00 4.29
CA TYR A 249 -10.47 -20.89 5.24
C TYR A 249 -11.33 -22.10 5.62
N SER A 250 -12.61 -21.89 5.92
CA SER A 250 -13.52 -22.97 6.30
C SER A 250 -13.75 -23.99 5.16
N LEU A 251 -13.82 -23.52 3.91
CA LEU A 251 -14.00 -24.37 2.73
C LEU A 251 -12.73 -25.18 2.43
N VAL A 252 -11.59 -24.51 2.39
CA VAL A 252 -10.29 -25.16 2.11
C VAL A 252 -9.93 -26.14 3.22
N SER A 253 -10.12 -25.77 4.49
CA SER A 253 -9.84 -26.67 5.64
C SER A 253 -10.75 -27.91 5.64
N LYS A 254 -12.00 -27.78 5.16
CA LYS A 254 -12.97 -28.88 5.11
C LYS A 254 -12.67 -29.86 3.97
N TYR A 255 -12.39 -29.35 2.78
CA TYR A 255 -12.27 -30.18 1.57
C TYR A 255 -10.84 -30.57 1.23
N LYS A 256 -9.84 -29.80 1.68
CA LYS A 256 -8.39 -30.00 1.45
C LYS A 256 -8.02 -30.28 -0.01
N ASN A 257 -8.80 -29.75 -0.94
CA ASN A 257 -8.62 -29.92 -2.38
C ASN A 257 -9.32 -28.74 -3.08
N LEU A 258 -8.58 -27.98 -3.89
CA LEU A 258 -9.09 -26.75 -4.51
C LEU A 258 -10.18 -27.03 -5.55
N ASP A 259 -10.00 -28.04 -6.40
CA ASP A 259 -10.96 -28.42 -7.44
C ASP A 259 -12.31 -28.81 -6.84
N ARG A 260 -12.28 -29.54 -5.72
CA ARG A 260 -13.46 -29.91 -4.94
C ARG A 260 -14.12 -28.69 -4.31
N VAL A 261 -13.34 -27.73 -3.79
CA VAL A 261 -13.89 -26.46 -3.28
C VAL A 261 -14.64 -25.72 -4.38
N LEU A 262 -14.02 -25.54 -5.54
CA LEU A 262 -14.62 -24.86 -6.69
C LEU A 262 -15.89 -25.58 -7.19
N SER A 263 -15.84 -26.91 -7.28
CA SER A 263 -17.01 -27.74 -7.66
C SER A 263 -18.17 -27.59 -6.68
N VAL A 264 -17.89 -27.61 -5.37
CA VAL A 264 -18.93 -27.40 -4.34
C VAL A 264 -19.52 -26.00 -4.42
N LEU A 265 -18.70 -24.98 -4.68
CA LEU A 265 -19.16 -23.60 -4.82
C LEU A 265 -20.08 -23.42 -6.02
N LYS A 266 -19.81 -24.08 -7.14
CA LYS A 266 -20.68 -24.06 -8.33
C LYS A 266 -22.04 -24.71 -8.09
N VAL A 267 -22.10 -25.76 -7.26
CA VAL A 267 -23.35 -26.49 -6.96
C VAL A 267 -24.17 -25.83 -5.84
N ASP A 268 -23.51 -25.13 -4.92
CA ASP A 268 -24.15 -24.48 -3.78
C ASP A 268 -24.92 -23.23 -4.22
N LYS A 269 -26.26 -23.36 -4.28
CA LYS A 269 -27.20 -22.29 -4.68
C LYS A 269 -27.14 -21.02 -3.85
N ARG A 270 -26.41 -21.01 -2.73
CA ARG A 270 -26.17 -19.78 -1.94
C ARG A 270 -25.21 -18.82 -2.62
N TYR A 271 -24.39 -19.29 -3.55
CA TYR A 271 -23.38 -18.49 -4.23
C TYR A 271 -23.70 -18.37 -5.72
N THR A 272 -23.55 -17.16 -6.25
CA THR A 272 -23.57 -16.91 -7.68
C THR A 272 -22.14 -16.91 -8.18
N VAL A 273 -21.67 -18.04 -8.71
CA VAL A 273 -20.31 -18.20 -9.22
C VAL A 273 -20.30 -17.88 -10.72
N PRO A 274 -19.55 -16.87 -11.18
CA PRO A 274 -19.37 -16.62 -12.62
C PRO A 274 -18.74 -17.81 -13.33
N GLU A 275 -19.14 -18.09 -14.57
CA GLU A 275 -18.57 -19.20 -15.36
C GLU A 275 -17.06 -19.04 -15.57
N THR A 276 -16.59 -17.79 -15.68
CA THR A 276 -15.17 -17.44 -15.87
C THR A 276 -14.36 -17.45 -14.57
N TYR A 277 -14.98 -17.67 -13.41
CA TYR A 277 -14.30 -17.57 -12.11
C TYR A 277 -13.18 -18.60 -11.98
N GLU A 278 -13.46 -19.86 -12.35
CA GLU A 278 -12.48 -20.94 -12.28
C GLU A 278 -11.21 -20.64 -13.10
N ASP A 279 -11.36 -20.15 -14.34
CA ASP A 279 -10.24 -19.73 -15.17
C ASP A 279 -9.43 -18.61 -14.49
N SER A 280 -10.10 -17.59 -13.95
CA SER A 280 -9.43 -16.50 -13.22
C SER A 280 -8.74 -16.97 -11.95
N PHE A 281 -9.30 -17.97 -11.27
CA PHE A 281 -8.74 -18.55 -10.05
C PHE A 281 -7.41 -19.25 -10.35
N TYR A 282 -7.37 -20.11 -11.38
CA TYR A 282 -6.12 -20.79 -11.75
C TYR A 282 -5.09 -19.84 -12.36
N LYS A 283 -5.52 -18.79 -13.08
CA LYS A 283 -4.60 -17.72 -13.52
C LYS A 283 -3.97 -17.00 -12.33
N ALA A 284 -4.77 -16.63 -11.32
CA ALA A 284 -4.24 -16.02 -10.10
C ALA A 284 -3.29 -16.97 -9.35
N LEU A 285 -3.63 -18.26 -9.26
CA LEU A 285 -2.77 -19.28 -8.65
C LEU A 285 -1.44 -19.42 -9.39
N ALA A 286 -1.48 -19.39 -10.73
CA ALA A 286 -0.29 -19.41 -11.56
C ALA A 286 0.57 -18.16 -11.36
N VAL A 287 -0.01 -16.97 -11.17
CA VAL A 287 0.75 -15.74 -10.84
C VAL A 287 1.50 -15.92 -9.51
N PHE A 288 0.83 -16.32 -8.43
CA PHE A 288 1.49 -16.49 -7.13
C PHE A 288 2.61 -17.55 -7.13
N ASN A 289 2.54 -18.53 -8.04
CA ASN A 289 3.55 -19.58 -8.14
C ASN A 289 4.66 -19.29 -9.16
N HIS A 290 4.33 -18.64 -10.28
CA HIS A 290 5.19 -18.57 -11.46
C HIS A 290 5.31 -17.15 -12.04
N ALA A 291 4.96 -16.11 -11.27
CA ALA A 291 5.19 -14.73 -11.67
C ALA A 291 6.61 -14.53 -12.21
N THR A 292 6.71 -13.76 -13.28
CA THR A 292 8.01 -13.47 -13.90
C THR A 292 8.81 -12.55 -12.99
N ILE A 293 10.01 -12.98 -12.61
CA ILE A 293 10.96 -12.23 -11.79
C ILE A 293 12.26 -12.00 -12.56
N TYR A 294 13.06 -11.04 -12.10
CA TYR A 294 14.41 -10.80 -12.60
C TYR A 294 15.43 -11.51 -11.72
N ASP A 295 16.31 -12.28 -12.35
CA ASP A 295 17.43 -12.93 -11.67
C ASP A 295 18.73 -12.18 -11.93
N VAL A 296 19.37 -11.74 -10.85
CA VAL A 296 20.62 -10.97 -10.91
C VAL A 296 21.80 -11.85 -11.34
N GLU A 297 21.78 -13.15 -11.00
CA GLU A 297 22.87 -14.06 -11.37
C GLU A 297 22.90 -14.36 -12.88
N THR A 298 21.74 -14.60 -13.49
CA THR A 298 21.62 -14.90 -14.93
C THR A 298 21.40 -13.66 -15.79
N GLU A 299 21.21 -12.50 -15.17
CA GLU A 299 20.84 -11.22 -15.79
C GLU A 299 19.63 -11.34 -16.74
N SER A 300 18.66 -12.20 -16.41
CA SER A 300 17.52 -12.54 -17.27
C SER A 300 16.22 -12.69 -16.50
N LEU A 301 15.11 -12.67 -17.23
CA LEU A 301 13.81 -13.02 -16.67
C LEU A 301 13.69 -14.53 -16.49
N LYS A 302 13.07 -14.95 -15.38
CA LYS A 302 12.71 -16.35 -15.12
C LYS A 302 11.44 -16.42 -14.27
N PRO A 303 10.70 -17.54 -14.28
CA PRO A 303 9.55 -17.69 -13.39
C PRO A 303 10.00 -17.86 -11.94
N LEU A 304 9.20 -17.37 -10.99
CA LEU A 304 9.44 -17.48 -9.54
C LEU A 304 9.67 -18.93 -9.09
N LYS A 305 8.86 -19.86 -9.59
CA LYS A 305 9.06 -21.31 -9.45
C LYS A 305 9.07 -21.95 -10.85
N PRO A 306 9.80 -23.06 -11.06
CA PRO A 306 9.74 -23.80 -12.31
C PRO A 306 8.30 -24.14 -12.69
N LEU A 307 7.96 -23.96 -13.97
CA LEU A 307 6.66 -24.35 -14.52
C LEU A 307 6.63 -25.88 -14.64
N GLU A 308 5.83 -26.54 -13.81
CA GLU A 308 5.59 -27.98 -13.93
C GLU A 308 4.67 -28.28 -15.12
N ASP A 309 4.87 -29.43 -15.78
CA ASP A 309 4.15 -29.82 -17.01
C ASP A 309 2.62 -29.86 -16.83
N GLU A 310 2.14 -30.18 -15.62
CA GLU A 310 0.70 -30.19 -15.30
C GLU A 310 0.08 -28.79 -15.38
N HIS A 311 0.80 -27.75 -14.91
CA HIS A 311 0.32 -26.37 -14.97
C HIS A 311 0.27 -25.84 -16.41
N MET A 312 1.19 -26.28 -17.27
CA MET A 312 1.22 -25.91 -18.69
C MET A 312 -0.02 -26.39 -19.44
N GLN A 313 -0.53 -27.58 -19.12
CA GLN A 313 -1.73 -28.15 -19.75
C GLN A 313 -3.00 -27.37 -19.37
N HIS A 314 -3.14 -26.96 -18.09
CA HIS A 314 -4.27 -26.17 -17.62
C HIS A 314 -4.30 -24.74 -18.18
N LEU A 315 -3.13 -24.15 -18.42
CA LEU A 315 -2.99 -22.77 -18.92
C LEU A 315 -3.09 -22.65 -20.45
N LYS A 316 -3.34 -23.75 -21.17
CA LYS A 316 -3.50 -23.79 -22.64
C LYS A 316 -2.30 -23.17 -23.40
N GLY A 317 -1.12 -23.12 -22.77
CA GLY A 317 0.11 -22.55 -23.35
C GLY A 317 0.20 -21.02 -23.42
N ASP A 318 -0.82 -20.26 -23.02
CA ASP A 318 -0.73 -18.79 -22.99
C ASP A 318 -0.19 -18.32 -21.63
N LEU A 319 1.10 -17.97 -21.57
CA LEU A 319 1.77 -17.47 -20.35
C LEU A 319 1.90 -15.94 -20.33
N SER A 320 1.37 -15.24 -21.33
CA SER A 320 1.53 -13.78 -21.45
C SER A 320 0.97 -13.02 -20.23
N PHE A 321 0.00 -13.61 -19.53
CA PHE A 321 -0.60 -13.06 -18.32
C PHE A 321 0.34 -13.04 -17.11
N LEU A 322 1.43 -13.83 -17.12
CA LEU A 322 2.48 -13.86 -16.10
C LEU A 322 3.53 -12.76 -16.31
N GLY A 323 3.43 -12.02 -17.41
CA GLY A 323 4.42 -11.02 -17.82
C GLY A 323 4.80 -11.19 -19.29
N PRO A 324 4.54 -10.21 -20.17
CA PRO A 324 4.94 -10.29 -21.58
C PRO A 324 6.46 -10.26 -21.74
N ASP A 325 7.04 -11.19 -22.49
CA ASP A 325 8.49 -11.30 -22.67
C ASP A 325 9.21 -9.96 -22.91
N VAL A 326 10.31 -9.78 -22.20
CA VAL A 326 11.20 -8.62 -22.33
C VAL A 326 12.60 -9.13 -22.65
N PRO A 327 13.27 -8.63 -23.70
CA PRO A 327 14.65 -9.01 -24.02
C PRO A 327 15.58 -8.77 -22.82
N SER A 328 16.53 -9.67 -22.57
CA SER A 328 17.40 -9.62 -21.37
C SER A 328 18.12 -8.27 -21.19
N VAL A 329 18.56 -7.64 -22.29
CA VAL A 329 19.20 -6.30 -22.26
C VAL A 329 18.24 -5.23 -21.73
N VAL A 330 16.97 -5.28 -22.12
CA VAL A 330 15.95 -4.34 -21.65
C VAL A 330 15.56 -4.66 -20.21
N ALA A 331 15.41 -5.95 -19.87
CA ALA A 331 15.12 -6.39 -18.50
C ALA A 331 16.22 -5.94 -17.52
N LYS A 332 17.49 -6.08 -17.90
CA LYS A 332 18.63 -5.56 -17.12
C LYS A 332 18.56 -4.04 -16.95
N GLY A 333 18.33 -3.30 -18.03
CA GLY A 333 18.20 -1.85 -17.97
C GLY A 333 17.03 -1.37 -17.12
N ILE A 334 15.93 -2.13 -17.08
CA ILE A 334 14.81 -1.89 -16.15
C ILE A 334 15.26 -2.17 -14.72
N ALA A 335 15.82 -3.36 -14.44
CA ALA A 335 16.24 -3.80 -13.12
C ALA A 335 17.23 -2.85 -12.45
N GLU A 336 18.18 -2.31 -13.22
CA GLU A 336 19.17 -1.33 -12.78
C GLU A 336 18.61 0.11 -12.69
N GLY A 337 17.37 0.34 -13.09
CA GLY A 337 16.68 1.63 -13.04
C GLY A 337 17.11 2.62 -14.13
N PHE A 338 17.70 2.16 -15.23
CA PHE A 338 18.06 2.99 -16.39
C PHE A 338 16.89 3.21 -17.35
N TYR A 339 16.02 2.21 -17.48
CA TYR A 339 14.85 2.25 -18.35
C TYR A 339 13.57 2.40 -17.56
N ASP A 340 12.65 3.21 -18.08
CA ASP A 340 11.28 3.29 -17.59
C ASP A 340 10.59 1.94 -17.82
N PRO A 341 10.07 1.29 -16.77
CA PRO A 341 9.54 -0.06 -16.86
C PRO A 341 8.25 -0.18 -17.68
N ILE A 342 7.53 0.94 -17.88
CA ILE A 342 6.29 0.99 -18.66
C ILE A 342 6.62 1.25 -20.13
N THR A 343 7.39 2.31 -20.40
CA THR A 343 7.68 2.72 -21.79
C THR A 343 8.85 1.96 -22.42
N LYS A 344 9.66 1.29 -21.60
CA LYS A 344 10.89 0.57 -21.98
C LYS A 344 11.96 1.48 -22.61
N LYS A 345 11.86 2.80 -22.39
CA LYS A 345 12.81 3.82 -22.88
C LYS A 345 13.70 4.30 -21.75
N ALA A 346 14.89 4.80 -22.09
CA ALA A 346 15.77 5.42 -21.11
C ALA A 346 15.16 6.66 -20.46
N PHE A 347 15.39 6.82 -19.16
CA PHE A 347 15.10 8.08 -18.48
C PHE A 347 16.04 9.18 -19.02
N ASN A 348 15.49 10.32 -19.45
CA ASN A 348 16.22 11.41 -20.12
C ASN A 348 17.09 12.29 -19.19
N LEU A 349 17.53 11.76 -18.05
CA LEU A 349 18.29 12.51 -17.05
C LEU A 349 19.58 11.76 -16.71
N MET A 350 20.56 11.88 -17.60
CA MET A 350 21.95 11.63 -17.22
C MET A 350 22.68 12.96 -17.27
N PRO A 351 23.09 13.55 -16.12
CA PRO A 351 24.40 14.17 -16.08
C PRO A 351 25.38 13.05 -16.40
N SER A 352 25.99 13.08 -17.58
CA SER A 352 27.06 12.17 -17.93
C SER A 352 28.08 12.12 -16.78
N PRO A 353 28.55 10.93 -16.35
CA PRO A 353 29.70 10.90 -15.46
C PRO A 353 30.84 11.59 -16.19
N ARG A 354 31.41 12.65 -15.58
CA ARG A 354 32.67 13.23 -16.06
C ARG A 354 33.65 12.06 -16.22
N LYS A 355 34.19 11.90 -17.43
CA LYS A 355 35.09 10.82 -17.83
C LYS A 355 36.16 10.61 -16.75
N GLY A 356 36.19 9.44 -16.13
CA GLY A 356 37.26 9.10 -15.20
C GLY A 356 36.98 8.07 -14.11
N ILE A 357 36.09 7.10 -14.29
CA ILE A 357 36.08 5.91 -13.42
C ILE A 357 35.99 4.68 -14.32
N LYS A 358 37.09 3.92 -14.37
CA LYS A 358 37.13 2.62 -15.04
C LYS A 358 36.12 1.71 -14.34
N ASN A 359 35.25 1.09 -15.15
CA ASN A 359 34.28 0.05 -14.80
C ASN A 359 34.57 -0.67 -13.47
N ALA A 360 33.88 -0.26 -12.40
CA ALA A 360 33.73 -1.12 -11.25
C ALA A 360 32.73 -2.21 -11.64
N LYS A 361 33.24 -3.42 -11.87
CA LYS A 361 32.43 -4.63 -11.88
C LYS A 361 31.63 -4.66 -10.57
N ILE A 362 30.34 -4.94 -10.65
CA ILE A 362 29.53 -5.35 -9.50
C ILE A 362 30.18 -6.63 -8.96
N SER A 363 31.06 -6.49 -7.96
CA SER A 363 31.64 -7.60 -7.24
C SER A 363 30.91 -7.70 -5.90
N ILE A 364 30.09 -8.74 -5.78
CA ILE A 364 29.67 -9.29 -4.49
C ILE A 364 30.96 -9.64 -3.73
N LEU A 365 31.29 -8.84 -2.73
CA LEU A 365 32.52 -9.00 -1.94
C LEU A 365 32.29 -10.04 -0.86
N LYS A 366 32.94 -11.20 -1.05
CA LYS A 366 33.19 -12.20 -0.02
C LYS A 366 33.96 -11.55 1.15
N SER A 367 33.59 -11.96 2.36
CA SER A 367 34.05 -11.50 3.67
C SER A 367 35.56 -11.31 3.84
N THR A 368 35.96 -10.29 4.61
CA THR A 368 37.10 -10.41 5.55
C THR A 368 36.91 -9.51 6.77
N LYS A 369 37.25 -10.07 7.92
CA LYS A 369 37.23 -9.48 9.27
C LYS A 369 38.19 -8.29 9.43
N GLU A 370 37.91 -7.52 10.50
CA GLU A 370 38.80 -6.62 11.26
C GLU A 370 39.06 -5.21 10.71
N ASN A 371 38.40 -4.20 11.29
CA ASN A 371 39.03 -3.42 12.38
C ASN A 371 38.00 -2.54 13.13
N TYR A 372 38.18 -2.51 14.44
CA TYR A 372 37.36 -1.82 15.43
C TYR A 372 37.37 -0.30 15.27
N LEU A 373 36.21 0.34 15.45
CA LEU A 373 36.13 1.67 16.04
C LEU A 373 35.21 1.60 17.25
N GLN A 374 35.76 1.81 18.45
CA GLN A 374 35.00 1.88 19.69
C GLN A 374 34.08 3.10 19.66
N VAL A 375 32.78 2.88 19.92
CA VAL A 375 31.83 3.96 20.23
C VAL A 375 31.28 3.69 21.63
N SER A 376 31.52 4.64 22.53
CA SER A 376 31.06 4.59 23.92
C SER A 376 29.53 4.68 23.97
N GLN A 377 28.95 3.83 24.82
CA GLN A 377 27.54 3.89 25.21
C GLN A 377 27.25 5.21 25.91
N ASN A 378 26.25 5.95 25.42
CA ASN A 378 25.39 6.77 26.25
C ASN A 378 23.97 6.57 25.73
N ASP A 379 23.15 5.92 26.56
CA ASP A 379 21.71 5.85 26.39
C ASP A 379 21.12 7.27 26.58
N ASP A 380 20.07 7.55 25.82
CA ASP A 380 19.30 8.80 25.75
C ASP A 380 19.89 9.97 24.93
N ALA A 381 19.63 9.96 23.61
CA ALA A 381 19.71 11.17 22.79
C ALA A 381 18.60 11.23 21.71
N TYR A 382 17.85 12.33 21.75
CA TYR A 382 16.97 12.79 20.68
C TYR A 382 17.73 12.82 19.34
N ILE A 383 17.21 12.15 18.30
CA ILE A 383 17.74 12.27 16.94
C ILE A 383 17.44 13.70 16.45
N SER A 384 18.42 14.59 16.56
CA SER A 384 18.48 15.82 15.78
C SER A 384 19.27 15.52 14.51
N VAL A 385 18.59 15.54 13.37
CA VAL A 385 19.22 15.36 12.06
C VAL A 385 19.96 16.67 11.75
N PHE A 386 21.26 16.71 12.01
CA PHE A 386 22.13 17.69 11.36
C PHE A 386 22.37 17.21 9.93
N SER A 387 21.62 17.80 9.00
CA SER A 387 21.98 17.78 7.59
C SER A 387 23.31 18.52 7.47
N SER A 388 24.34 17.86 6.93
CA SER A 388 25.58 18.53 6.55
C SER A 388 25.25 19.61 5.51
N GLU A 389 25.42 20.88 5.85
CA GLU A 389 25.17 22.02 4.94
C GLU A 389 25.95 21.92 3.61
N SER A 390 27.04 21.15 3.58
CA SER A 390 27.86 20.96 2.38
C SER A 390 27.11 20.22 1.27
N THR A 391 26.30 19.20 1.58
CA THR A 391 25.59 18.43 0.54
C THR A 391 24.43 19.21 -0.08
N MET A 392 23.81 20.14 0.66
CA MET A 392 22.80 21.04 0.09
C MET A 392 23.41 22.17 -0.74
N GLN A 393 24.62 22.63 -0.43
CA GLN A 393 25.33 23.62 -1.24
C GLN A 393 25.78 23.03 -2.58
N ASP A 394 26.26 21.79 -2.59
CA ASP A 394 26.68 21.11 -3.82
C ASP A 394 25.50 20.81 -4.78
N VAL A 395 24.34 20.44 -4.23
CA VAL A 395 23.11 20.27 -5.02
C VAL A 395 22.59 21.60 -5.56
N ARG A 396 22.63 22.67 -4.76
CA ARG A 396 22.25 24.03 -5.21
C ARG A 396 23.20 24.58 -6.27
N ALA A 397 24.51 24.38 -6.12
CA ALA A 397 25.51 24.80 -7.10
C ALA A 397 25.34 24.08 -8.44
N LEU A 398 25.01 22.77 -8.40
CA LEU A 398 24.72 21.99 -9.60
C LEU A 398 23.40 22.44 -10.27
N GLU A 399 22.38 22.79 -9.48
CA GLU A 399 21.11 23.33 -9.99
C GLU A 399 21.27 24.73 -10.61
N ASP A 400 22.11 25.59 -10.04
CA ASP A 400 22.37 26.93 -10.58
C ASP A 400 23.27 26.91 -11.84
N GLU A 401 24.19 25.95 -11.96
CA GLU A 401 24.89 25.68 -13.24
C GLU A 401 23.91 25.22 -14.34
N ILE A 402 23.00 24.30 -14.02
CA ILE A 402 21.97 23.81 -14.97
C ILE A 402 21.00 24.94 -15.36
N ARG A 403 20.63 25.79 -14.41
CA ARG A 403 19.77 26.96 -14.64
C ARG A 403 20.45 27.94 -15.59
N ASN A 404 21.73 28.24 -15.37
CA ASN A 404 22.51 29.17 -16.21
C ASN A 404 22.74 28.63 -17.63
N GLU A 405 22.96 27.33 -17.83
CA GLU A 405 23.04 26.75 -19.18
C GLU A 405 21.71 26.79 -19.94
N MET A 406 20.58 26.65 -19.22
CA MET A 406 19.25 26.73 -19.81
C MET A 406 18.91 28.17 -20.24
N TYR A 407 19.24 29.17 -19.40
CA TYR A 407 19.10 30.59 -19.75
C TYR A 407 20.01 31.00 -20.93
N MET A 408 21.23 30.46 -21.03
CA MET A 408 22.12 30.74 -22.17
C MET A 408 21.64 30.15 -23.50
N LYS A 409 20.94 29.01 -23.47
CA LYS A 409 20.30 28.41 -24.66
C LYS A 409 19.05 29.20 -25.08
N ASP A 410 18.27 29.69 -24.12
CA ASP A 410 17.08 30.49 -24.39
C ASP A 410 17.43 31.91 -24.87
N THR A 411 18.52 32.53 -24.38
CA THR A 411 19.01 33.82 -24.92
C THR A 411 19.59 33.69 -26.32
N CYS A 412 20.19 32.55 -26.66
CA CYS A 412 20.69 32.26 -28.00
C CYS A 412 19.56 31.92 -28.99
N ALA A 413 18.43 31.40 -28.51
CA ALA A 413 17.21 31.21 -29.29
C ALA A 413 16.41 32.51 -29.49
N LEU A 414 16.40 33.42 -28.51
CA LEU A 414 15.80 34.76 -28.60
C LEU A 414 16.62 35.73 -29.46
N GLY A 415 17.94 35.63 -29.47
CA GLY A 415 18.82 36.44 -30.33
C GLY A 415 18.70 36.14 -31.83
N LYS A 416 18.13 34.99 -32.21
CA LYS A 416 17.87 34.62 -33.61
C LYS A 416 16.50 35.05 -34.14
N LEU A 417 15.65 35.62 -33.27
CA LEU A 417 14.30 36.09 -33.61
C LEU A 417 14.19 37.62 -33.66
N ILE A 418 15.27 38.35 -33.39
CA ILE A 418 15.32 39.82 -33.44
C ILE A 418 16.47 40.22 -34.35
N SER A 419 16.22 40.21 -35.65
CA SER A 419 17.02 40.89 -36.67
C SER A 419 16.10 41.14 -37.86
N GLU A 420 15.34 42.22 -37.80
CA GLU A 420 14.87 43.02 -38.94
C GLU A 420 14.04 44.22 -38.40
N GLU A 421 14.65 45.42 -38.53
CA GLU A 421 14.03 46.77 -38.65
C GLU A 421 13.14 47.30 -37.49
N SER A 422 13.11 48.58 -37.11
CA SER A 422 13.79 49.83 -37.49
C SER A 422 13.44 50.89 -36.42
N ASP A 423 14.12 52.03 -36.47
CA ASP A 423 14.15 53.14 -35.52
C ASP A 423 12.80 53.72 -35.03
N HIS A 424 12.75 54.13 -33.75
CA HIS A 424 12.27 55.46 -33.35
C HIS A 424 12.50 55.75 -31.85
N GLU A 425 13.10 56.92 -31.58
CA GLU A 425 13.26 57.56 -30.28
C GLU A 425 11.91 57.95 -29.64
N VAL A 426 11.83 57.98 -28.29
CA VAL A 426 11.53 59.19 -27.47
C VAL A 426 11.08 58.86 -26.03
N SER A 427 11.75 59.57 -25.10
CA SER A 427 11.43 60.04 -23.73
C SER A 427 11.12 59.11 -22.55
N GLU A 428 11.97 59.28 -21.53
CA GLU A 428 11.81 58.96 -20.11
C GLU A 428 10.63 59.66 -19.44
N THR A 429 9.92 58.95 -18.56
CA THR A 429 9.46 59.51 -17.28
C THR A 429 9.53 58.45 -16.18
N THR A 430 10.23 58.83 -15.12
CA THR A 430 10.35 58.18 -13.81
C THR A 430 9.03 58.15 -13.07
N ASP A 431 8.70 57.03 -12.40
CA ASP A 431 8.00 57.09 -11.13
C ASP A 431 8.38 55.92 -10.21
N LYS A 432 8.86 56.31 -9.02
CA LYS A 432 9.23 55.45 -7.89
C LYS A 432 7.98 55.23 -7.04
N ASN A 433 7.69 54.00 -6.66
CA ASN A 433 6.89 53.74 -5.46
C ASN A 433 7.40 52.46 -4.78
N GLU A 434 8.12 52.68 -3.68
CA GLU A 434 8.45 51.70 -2.65
C GLU A 434 7.17 51.36 -1.86
N ILE A 435 6.88 50.07 -1.67
CA ILE A 435 5.92 49.62 -0.64
C ILE A 435 6.62 48.58 0.23
N ASP A 436 6.61 48.91 1.51
CA ASP A 436 7.25 48.26 2.65
C ASP A 436 6.65 46.87 2.96
N MET A 437 7.51 45.98 3.44
CA MET A 437 7.19 44.60 3.80
C MET A 437 6.74 44.49 5.26
N SER A 438 5.54 43.95 5.50
CA SER A 438 5.21 43.36 6.80
C SER A 438 4.51 42.01 6.61
N ILE A 439 5.22 40.92 6.92
CA ILE A 439 4.74 39.54 6.91
C ILE A 439 3.90 39.30 8.18
N PRO A 440 2.64 38.83 8.10
CA PRO A 440 1.87 38.45 9.28
C PRO A 440 2.36 37.12 9.86
N ASP A 441 2.74 37.13 11.13
CA ASP A 441 3.11 35.95 11.92
C ASP A 441 1.87 35.09 12.22
N ASN A 442 1.71 33.98 11.50
CA ASN A 442 0.55 33.10 11.60
C ASN A 442 0.97 31.70 12.09
N ASN A 443 1.35 31.63 13.37
CA ASN A 443 1.66 30.38 14.07
C ASN A 443 0.38 29.71 14.63
N PRO A 444 -0.02 28.52 14.14
CA PRO A 444 -1.29 27.89 14.49
C PRO A 444 -1.25 27.09 15.82
N PHE A 445 -0.15 27.10 16.59
CA PHE A 445 -0.02 26.30 17.82
C PHE A 445 0.01 27.11 19.13
N LYS A 446 -0.29 28.41 19.11
CA LYS A 446 -0.36 29.22 20.34
C LYS A 446 -1.75 29.09 20.99
N LYS A 447 -1.87 28.21 22.01
CA LYS A 447 -3.04 28.14 22.90
C LYS A 447 -3.25 29.50 23.58
N ARG A 448 -4.32 30.21 23.24
CA ARG A 448 -4.75 31.41 23.99
C ARG A 448 -5.56 30.99 25.22
N LYS A 449 -5.04 31.32 26.41
CA LYS A 449 -5.80 31.36 27.67
C LYS A 449 -6.78 32.53 27.60
N LEU A 450 -8.05 32.28 27.94
CA LEU A 450 -9.04 33.33 28.20
C LEU A 450 -9.03 33.60 29.70
N GLU A 451 -8.51 34.76 30.11
CA GLU A 451 -8.86 35.41 31.38
C GLU A 451 -9.86 36.53 31.07
N GLY A 452 -10.88 36.66 31.93
CA GLY A 452 -12.03 37.54 31.70
C GLY A 452 -11.87 38.94 32.28
N CYS A 453 -12.79 39.84 31.92
CA CYS A 453 -13.63 40.60 32.86
C CYS A 453 -14.59 41.55 32.12
N ASN A 454 -15.84 41.56 32.60
CA ASN A 454 -16.80 42.68 32.75
C ASN A 454 -17.16 43.64 31.60
N GLY A 455 -18.48 43.70 31.35
CA GLY A 455 -19.26 44.93 31.52
C GLY A 455 -20.02 45.43 30.28
N GLY A 456 -21.36 45.50 30.36
CA GLY A 456 -22.16 46.40 29.50
C GLY A 456 -23.57 45.94 29.11
N ASN A 457 -24.58 46.42 29.85
CA ASN A 457 -26.03 46.32 29.65
C ASN A 457 -26.58 46.58 28.23
N MET A 458 -27.64 45.86 27.80
CA MET A 458 -29.05 46.33 27.87
C MET A 458 -30.10 45.39 27.20
N LYS A 459 -31.15 45.11 28.00
CA LYS A 459 -32.61 44.95 27.71
C LYS A 459 -33.09 43.80 26.80
N LYS A 460 -33.72 42.78 27.41
CA LYS A 460 -35.19 42.55 27.60
C LYS A 460 -35.93 42.28 26.27
N THR A 461 -36.57 41.11 26.11
CA THR A 461 -37.98 40.92 26.48
C THR A 461 -38.35 39.45 26.73
N THR A 462 -39.16 39.29 27.77
CA THR A 462 -39.86 38.14 28.38
C THR A 462 -40.75 37.32 27.43
N ILE A 463 -40.91 36.01 27.69
CA ILE A 463 -42.19 35.30 27.91
C ILE A 463 -41.88 33.98 28.65
N SER A 464 -42.63 33.75 29.72
CA SER A 464 -42.62 32.61 30.66
C SER A 464 -43.80 31.67 30.41
N MET A 465 -43.66 30.40 30.82
CA MET A 465 -44.67 29.57 31.54
C MET A 465 -43.94 28.26 31.94
N GLN A 466 -43.65 28.02 33.24
CA GLN A 466 -44.45 27.27 34.24
C GLN A 466 -44.85 25.87 33.78
N ASP A 467 -44.86 24.79 34.56
CA ASP A 467 -44.37 24.36 35.88
C ASP A 467 -44.70 22.84 35.91
N VAL A 468 -44.16 22.10 36.87
CA VAL A 468 -44.77 20.96 37.60
C VAL A 468 -43.72 19.91 38.00
N SER A 469 -43.70 19.73 39.31
CA SER A 469 -43.01 18.82 40.24
C SER A 469 -43.51 17.36 40.12
N MET A 470 -43.06 16.29 40.79
CA MET A 470 -42.39 16.00 42.07
C MET A 470 -41.76 14.58 42.01
N GLN A 471 -40.72 14.32 42.84
CA GLN A 471 -40.47 13.17 43.78
C GLN A 471 -40.70 11.69 43.29
N SER A 472 -40.04 10.61 43.76
CA SER A 472 -39.11 10.27 44.87
C SER A 472 -38.78 8.76 44.84
N GLY A 473 -37.62 8.35 45.41
CA GLY A 473 -37.34 7.01 46.02
C GLY A 473 -36.91 5.90 45.05
N VAL A 474 -35.69 5.35 45.04
CA VAL A 474 -34.84 4.68 46.07
C VAL A 474 -35.50 3.45 46.73
N VAL A 475 -34.91 2.26 46.52
CA VAL A 475 -34.40 1.29 47.53
C VAL A 475 -33.92 -0.03 46.86
N ASN A 476 -32.90 -0.63 47.50
CA ASN A 476 -32.02 -1.76 47.19
C ASN A 476 -32.54 -3.20 47.46
N CYS A 477 -31.74 -4.18 46.97
CA CYS A 477 -31.41 -5.53 47.52
C CYS A 477 -32.51 -6.64 47.46
N THR A 478 -32.27 -7.96 47.33
CA THR A 478 -31.13 -8.86 47.69
C THR A 478 -31.26 -10.27 47.04
N GLN A 479 -30.26 -11.14 47.28
CA GLN A 479 -29.96 -12.51 46.79
C GLN A 479 -30.78 -13.72 47.34
N ALA A 480 -30.46 -14.91 46.75
CA ALA A 480 -30.56 -16.33 47.20
C ALA A 480 -31.76 -17.13 46.62
N SER A 481 -31.68 -18.40 46.16
CA SER A 481 -30.98 -19.63 46.60
C SER A 481 -30.97 -20.70 45.44
N GLN A 482 -29.93 -21.52 45.21
CA GLN A 482 -29.79 -23.00 45.45
C GLN A 482 -31.04 -23.87 45.12
N GLU A 483 -31.02 -24.97 44.34
CA GLU A 483 -30.39 -26.31 44.56
C GLU A 483 -30.48 -27.26 43.31
N SER A 484 -29.71 -28.37 43.38
CA SER A 484 -29.41 -29.55 42.52
C SER A 484 -30.58 -30.44 42.02
N VAL A 485 -30.49 -31.41 41.07
CA VAL A 485 -29.84 -32.76 41.11
C VAL A 485 -30.00 -33.53 39.75
N ASP A 486 -28.94 -34.23 39.31
CA ASP A 486 -28.70 -35.50 38.55
C ASP A 486 -29.44 -36.08 37.31
N LEU A 487 -28.58 -36.43 36.30
CA LEU A 487 -28.34 -37.70 35.56
C LEU A 487 -29.48 -38.64 35.10
N ASN A 488 -29.54 -38.95 33.78
CA ASN A 488 -29.18 -40.27 33.17
C ASN A 488 -29.50 -40.41 31.66
N SER A 489 -28.47 -40.70 30.87
CA SER A 489 -28.24 -41.87 29.98
C SER A 489 -29.31 -42.51 29.06
N ARG A 490 -28.81 -42.87 27.85
CA ARG A 490 -29.20 -43.93 26.84
C ARG A 490 -30.15 -43.50 25.70
N GLU A 491 -29.70 -43.41 24.44
CA GLU A 491 -29.32 -44.44 23.43
C GLU A 491 -30.48 -45.24 22.79
N ILE A 492 -30.45 -45.26 21.44
CA ILE A 492 -30.83 -46.36 20.52
C ILE A 492 -32.23 -46.38 19.84
N LEU A 493 -32.14 -46.57 18.51
CA LEU A 493 -33.04 -47.23 17.53
C LEU A 493 -33.99 -46.42 16.61
N SER A 494 -33.58 -46.49 15.34
CA SER A 494 -34.30 -46.50 14.07
C SER A 494 -35.69 -47.14 14.02
N ASN A 495 -36.58 -46.56 13.20
CA ASN A 495 -37.27 -47.19 12.04
C ASN A 495 -38.25 -46.17 11.43
N SER A 496 -38.06 -45.74 10.18
CA SER A 496 -38.64 -46.32 8.97
C SER A 496 -40.17 -46.51 9.02
N LYS A 497 -40.89 -45.72 8.20
CA LYS A 497 -41.96 -46.18 7.30
C LYS A 497 -42.58 -45.02 6.50
N SER A 498 -42.44 -45.14 5.19
CA SER A 498 -43.24 -44.47 4.17
C SER A 498 -44.74 -44.70 4.36
N LYS A 499 -45.57 -43.72 3.98
CA LYS A 499 -46.85 -43.95 3.30
C LYS A 499 -47.32 -42.71 2.52
N ASN A 500 -47.11 -42.83 1.21
CA ASN A 500 -47.92 -42.42 0.06
C ASN A 500 -49.29 -41.72 0.26
N VAL A 501 -49.43 -40.63 -0.52
CA VAL A 501 -50.45 -40.34 -1.58
C VAL A 501 -51.80 -39.71 -1.20
N LYS A 502 -52.10 -38.63 -1.97
CA LYS A 502 -53.38 -38.04 -2.49
C LYS A 502 -53.42 -36.53 -2.14
N LYS A 503 -53.07 -35.62 -3.04
CA LYS A 503 -53.79 -35.14 -4.24
C LYS A 503 -55.23 -34.76 -3.93
N ASP A 504 -55.50 -33.46 -3.86
CA ASP A 504 -56.72 -32.85 -4.41
C ASP A 504 -56.48 -31.36 -4.70
N GLU A 505 -56.88 -30.98 -5.91
CA GLU A 505 -56.98 -29.63 -6.43
C GLU A 505 -58.22 -28.94 -5.84
N ASN A 506 -58.14 -27.63 -5.54
CA ASN A 506 -59.17 -26.72 -6.04
C ASN A 506 -58.82 -25.23 -5.91
N THR A 507 -58.82 -24.59 -7.09
CA THR A 507 -59.49 -23.33 -7.47
C THR A 507 -59.32 -22.03 -6.68
N LYS A 508 -58.79 -21.05 -7.44
CA LYS A 508 -59.33 -19.69 -7.72
C LYS A 508 -59.49 -18.70 -6.56
N GLY A 509 -58.73 -17.61 -6.67
CA GLY A 509 -59.06 -16.32 -6.05
C GLY A 509 -58.22 -15.19 -6.64
N SER A 510 -58.71 -14.55 -7.71
CA SER A 510 -58.13 -13.32 -8.25
C SER A 510 -58.63 -12.10 -7.48
N ARG A 511 -57.75 -11.12 -7.22
CA ARG A 511 -57.92 -9.66 -7.45
C ARG A 511 -57.12 -8.85 -6.43
N GLY A 512 -56.43 -7.82 -6.91
CA GLY A 512 -55.98 -6.71 -6.07
C GLY A 512 -54.75 -5.97 -6.58
N LYS A 513 -54.92 -5.18 -7.66
CA LYS A 513 -53.97 -4.10 -8.02
C LYS A 513 -54.00 -3.01 -6.95
N SER A 514 -52.86 -2.40 -6.60
CA SER A 514 -52.57 -0.98 -6.90
C SER A 514 -51.41 -0.36 -6.09
N ASN A 515 -50.61 0.41 -6.83
CA ASN A 515 -49.92 1.68 -6.51
C ASN A 515 -48.74 1.80 -5.52
N LYS A 516 -47.56 2.00 -6.14
CA LYS A 516 -46.66 3.18 -6.05
C LYS A 516 -46.87 4.16 -4.88
N LYS A 517 -45.79 4.43 -4.13
CA LYS A 517 -45.17 5.76 -3.98
C LYS A 517 -43.78 5.69 -3.34
N ASN A 518 -42.84 6.43 -3.94
CA ASN A 518 -41.53 6.80 -3.39
C ASN A 518 -41.70 7.69 -2.14
N GLN A 519 -40.73 7.60 -1.21
CA GLN A 519 -40.03 8.78 -0.69
C GLN A 519 -38.76 8.39 0.08
N ASP A 520 -37.71 9.18 -0.21
CA ASP A 520 -36.39 9.20 0.40
C ASP A 520 -36.41 9.64 1.88
N GLU A 521 -35.43 9.17 2.65
CA GLU A 521 -34.36 10.00 3.26
C GLU A 521 -33.79 9.42 4.56
N LYS A 522 -32.45 9.31 4.55
CA LYS A 522 -31.48 9.72 5.60
C LYS A 522 -31.61 9.11 7.02
N GLY A 523 -30.57 8.37 7.40
CA GLY A 523 -30.15 8.27 8.80
C GLY A 523 -29.38 6.98 9.13
N GLY A 524 -28.07 6.94 8.88
CA GLY A 524 -27.26 5.77 9.28
C GLY A 524 -25.75 5.95 9.41
N ILE A 525 -25.21 7.16 9.21
CA ILE A 525 -23.76 7.42 9.14
C ILE A 525 -23.11 7.83 10.48
N LEU A 526 -23.85 7.82 11.59
CA LEU A 526 -23.36 8.33 12.88
C LEU A 526 -23.14 7.29 14.00
N LYS A 527 -22.66 6.08 13.67
CA LYS A 527 -22.25 5.09 14.69
C LYS A 527 -20.90 4.40 14.44
N PHE A 528 -20.06 4.91 13.53
CA PHE A 528 -18.80 4.25 13.17
C PHE A 528 -17.53 4.81 13.87
N PHE A 529 -17.58 5.95 14.57
CA PHE A 529 -16.38 6.53 15.21
C PHE A 529 -16.60 6.93 16.66
N MET A 530 -16.56 5.96 17.58
CA MET A 530 -16.32 6.20 19.02
C MET A 530 -15.47 5.08 19.66
N ARG A 531 -14.41 4.62 18.98
CA ARG A 531 -13.34 3.79 19.58
C ARG A 531 -12.16 3.68 18.61
N LEU A 532 -11.40 4.77 18.51
CA LEU A 532 -9.97 4.75 18.22
C LEU A 532 -9.25 5.28 19.45
#